data_AF-A0A166DJD4-F1
#
_entry.id   AF-A0A166DJD4-F1
#
_cell.length_a   1.000
_cell.length_b   1.000
_cell.length_c   1.000
_cell.angle_alpha   90.00
_cell.angle_beta   90.00
_cell.angle_gamma   90.00
#
_symmetry.space_group_name_H-M   'P 1'
#
loop_
_entity.id
_entity.type
_entity.pdbx_description
1 polymer ?
#
loop_
_entity_poly.entity_id
_entity_poly.type
_entity_poly.pdbx_seq_one_letter_code
_entity_poly.pdbx_strand_id
1 'polypeptide(L)'
;MIIVGLLIFIALYLFNLAYILGIMICILAIILYFSNHRGFTHSLVGISILSGLIFLIIILGSSIVTSSINLIPISQMANNKELSIIIITIFMVFLFLNRRLLAAFLILFLSGIVFFPIVNISWYSVLFPLLLGFISHLILDSFTPSGIELFRPFSSKKVHKKFGIAMMILFGLLAIFNWVNILRFGLF
;
A
#
# COMPACT_ATOMS: atom_id res chain seq x y z
N MET A 1 12.77 12.15 6.29
CA MET A 1 12.50 10.88 5.57
C MET A 1 13.73 10.36 4.86
N ILE A 2 14.35 11.14 3.96
CA ILE A 2 15.57 10.73 3.25
C ILE A 2 16.69 10.33 4.24
N ILE A 3 16.93 11.12 5.29
CA ILE A 3 17.91 10.80 6.34
C ILE A 3 17.62 9.45 7.01
N VAL A 4 16.35 9.17 7.31
CA VAL A 4 15.94 7.90 7.92
C VAL A 4 16.17 6.74 6.95
N GLY A 5 15.85 6.91 5.67
CA GLY A 5 16.13 5.91 4.63
C GLY A 5 17.64 5.63 4.48
N LEU A 6 18.48 6.66 4.54
CA LEU A 6 19.94 6.52 4.51
C LEU A 6 20.47 5.80 5.76
N LEU A 7 19.95 6.12 6.95
CA LEU A 7 20.31 5.40 8.18
C LEU A 7 19.92 3.92 8.10
N ILE A 8 18.72 3.62 7.59
CA ILE A 8 18.26 2.23 7.37
C ILE A 8 19.15 1.53 6.35
N PHE A 9 19.53 2.20 5.26
CA PHE A 9 20.45 1.65 4.26
C PHE A 9 21.80 1.29 4.88
N ILE A 10 22.43 2.21 5.62
CA ILE A 10 23.73 1.97 6.27
C ILE A 10 23.61 0.82 7.27
N ALA A 11 22.58 0.81 8.10
CA ALA A 11 22.37 -0.27 9.08
C ALA A 11 22.24 -1.62 8.37
N LEU A 12 21.37 -1.74 7.38
CA LEU A 12 21.16 -3.01 6.65
C LEU A 12 22.40 -3.45 5.89
N TYR A 13 23.18 -2.50 5.34
CA TYR A 13 24.45 -2.80 4.67
C TYR A 13 25.48 -3.39 5.65
N LEU A 14 25.62 -2.82 6.85
CA LEU A 14 26.54 -3.32 7.88
C LEU A 14 26.20 -4.74 8.35
N PHE A 15 24.90 -5.08 8.36
CA PHE A 15 24.42 -6.42 8.73
C PHE A 15 24.30 -7.39 7.54
N ASN A 16 24.73 -6.99 6.33
CA ASN A 16 24.60 -7.78 5.09
C ASN A 16 23.16 -8.26 4.82
N LEU A 17 22.18 -7.43 5.20
CA LEU A 17 20.75 -7.63 4.95
C LEU A 17 20.34 -6.91 3.65
N ALA A 18 19.05 -6.99 3.29
CA ALA A 18 18.51 -6.38 2.07
C ALA A 18 18.53 -4.83 2.11
N TYR A 19 19.72 -4.24 1.96
CA TYR A 19 19.98 -2.80 1.99
C TYR A 19 19.20 -2.02 0.93
N ILE A 20 18.78 -2.69 -0.15
CA ILE A 20 17.90 -2.14 -1.19
C ILE A 20 16.66 -1.51 -0.57
N LEU A 21 16.15 -2.04 0.55
CA LEU A 21 15.02 -1.46 1.27
C LEU A 21 15.26 0.00 1.68
N GLY A 22 16.44 0.34 2.18
CA GLY A 22 16.78 1.72 2.55
C GLY A 22 16.83 2.66 1.35
N ILE A 23 17.35 2.18 0.21
CA ILE A 23 17.34 2.90 -1.06
C ILE A 23 15.90 3.14 -1.53
N MET A 24 15.04 2.12 -1.45
CA MET A 24 13.62 2.25 -1.82
C MET A 24 12.87 3.29 -0.99
N ILE A 25 13.14 3.36 0.31
CA ILE A 25 12.57 4.42 1.18
C ILE A 25 13.07 5.79 0.75
N CYS A 26 14.35 5.92 0.36
CA CYS A 26 14.89 7.17 -0.17
C CYS A 26 14.20 7.57 -1.49
N ILE A 27 14.05 6.64 -2.43
CA ILE A 27 13.35 6.86 -3.70
C ILE A 27 11.90 7.28 -3.45
N LEU A 28 11.20 6.60 -2.55
CA LEU A 28 9.83 6.95 -2.18
C LEU A 28 9.75 8.37 -1.61
N ALA A 29 10.68 8.76 -0.73
CA ALA A 29 10.75 10.11 -0.19
C ALA A 29 11.06 11.17 -1.26
N ILE A 30 11.94 10.87 -2.22
CA ILE A 30 12.28 11.75 -3.35
C ILE A 30 11.07 11.95 -4.25
N ILE A 31 10.36 10.86 -4.62
CA ILE A 31 9.15 10.94 -5.44
C ILE A 31 8.09 11.79 -4.75
N LEU A 32 7.85 11.59 -3.46
CA LEU A 32 6.89 12.39 -2.70
C LEU A 32 7.32 13.86 -2.55
N TYR A 33 8.63 14.13 -2.48
CA TYR A 33 9.17 15.48 -2.39
C TYR A 33 9.03 16.26 -3.71
N PHE A 34 9.37 15.64 -4.84
CA PHE A 34 9.32 16.28 -6.16
C PHE A 34 7.95 16.20 -6.83
N SER A 35 7.07 15.30 -6.39
CA SER A 35 5.70 15.27 -6.89
C SER A 35 4.97 16.51 -6.42
N ASN A 36 4.71 17.43 -7.34
CA ASN A 36 3.70 18.48 -7.11
C ASN A 36 2.43 17.83 -6.57
N HIS A 37 1.93 18.31 -5.44
CA HIS A 37 0.92 17.68 -4.57
C HIS A 37 -0.41 17.28 -5.24
N ARG A 38 -0.61 17.59 -6.53
CA ARG A 38 -1.81 17.27 -7.34
C ARG A 38 -1.50 16.67 -8.72
N GLY A 39 -0.23 16.49 -9.06
CA GLY A 39 0.21 16.08 -10.39
C GLY A 39 0.49 14.59 -10.46
N PHE A 40 1.74 14.20 -10.25
CA PHE A 40 2.19 12.82 -10.45
C PHE A 40 1.54 11.85 -9.46
N THR A 41 1.47 12.18 -8.17
CA THR A 41 0.81 11.35 -7.15
C THR A 41 -0.68 11.09 -7.37
N HIS A 42 -1.37 11.94 -8.15
CA HIS A 42 -2.79 11.78 -8.49
C HIS A 42 -2.99 11.33 -9.95
N SER A 43 -1.95 10.72 -10.55
CA SER A 43 -2.04 10.08 -11.86
C SER A 43 -2.07 8.56 -11.72
N LEU A 44 -2.65 7.87 -12.71
CA LEU A 44 -2.65 6.40 -12.73
C LEU A 44 -1.23 5.83 -12.75
N VAL A 45 -0.32 6.51 -13.46
CA VAL A 45 1.09 6.12 -13.56
C VAL A 45 1.81 6.33 -12.23
N GLY A 46 1.60 7.47 -11.57
CA GLY A 46 2.20 7.70 -10.27
C GLY A 46 1.66 6.76 -9.20
N ILE A 47 0.37 6.43 -9.24
CA ILE A 47 -0.22 5.45 -8.32
C ILE A 47 0.31 4.05 -8.55
N SER A 48 0.48 3.60 -9.80
CA SER A 48 1.06 2.28 -10.06
C SER A 48 2.50 2.19 -9.58
N ILE A 49 3.29 3.25 -9.77
CA ILE A 49 4.67 3.33 -9.29
C ILE A 49 4.71 3.38 -7.75
N LEU A 50 3.90 4.22 -7.10
CA LEU A 50 3.85 4.34 -5.65
C LEU A 50 3.38 3.06 -4.97
N SER A 51 2.31 2.45 -5.48
CA SER A 51 1.82 1.16 -4.97
C SER A 51 2.84 0.04 -5.15
N GLY A 52 3.53 -0.02 -6.31
CA GLY A 52 4.61 -0.97 -6.54
C GLY A 52 5.79 -0.77 -5.57
N LEU A 53 6.20 0.47 -5.33
CA LEU A 53 7.26 0.78 -4.37
C LEU A 53 6.87 0.40 -2.94
N ILE A 54 5.67 0.76 -2.49
CA ILE A 54 5.17 0.41 -1.16
C ILE A 54 5.05 -1.12 -1.01
N PHE A 55 4.52 -1.80 -2.02
CA PHE A 55 4.44 -3.26 -2.06
C PHE A 55 5.82 -3.91 -1.90
N LEU A 56 6.81 -3.47 -2.68
CA LEU A 56 8.17 -4.00 -2.60
C LEU A 56 8.82 -3.74 -1.24
N ILE A 57 8.59 -2.56 -0.63
CA ILE A 57 9.06 -2.28 0.74
C ILE A 57 8.43 -3.24 1.75
N ILE A 58 7.13 -3.52 1.63
CA ILE A 58 6.43 -4.47 2.51
C ILE A 58 6.99 -5.89 2.35
N ILE A 59 7.20 -6.36 1.13
CA ILE A 59 7.71 -7.73 0.88
C ILE A 59 9.17 -7.88 1.30
N LEU A 60 10.04 -6.93 0.96
CA LEU A 60 11.44 -6.99 1.38
C LEU A 60 11.57 -6.80 2.90
N GLY A 61 10.80 -5.89 3.48
CA GLY A 61 10.80 -5.67 4.92
C GLY A 61 10.27 -6.87 5.71
N SER A 62 9.22 -7.53 5.22
CA SER A 62 8.71 -8.76 5.83
C SER A 62 9.72 -9.91 5.75
N SER A 63 10.49 -10.02 4.65
CA SER A 63 11.57 -11.00 4.54
C SER A 63 12.69 -10.80 5.58
N ILE A 64 13.04 -9.55 5.89
CA ILE A 64 14.02 -9.23 6.94
C ILE A 64 13.44 -9.62 8.31
N VAL A 65 12.20 -9.23 8.59
CA VAL A 65 11.54 -9.49 9.88
C VAL A 65 11.33 -11.01 10.10
N THR A 66 10.97 -11.77 9.07
CA THR A 66 10.87 -13.23 9.19
C THR A 66 12.23 -13.88 9.46
N SER A 67 13.30 -13.41 8.81
CA SER A 67 14.65 -13.94 9.04
C SER A 67 15.14 -13.69 10.48
N SER A 68 14.76 -12.57 11.10
CA SER A 68 15.09 -12.31 12.51
C SER A 68 14.20 -13.09 13.48
N ILE A 69 12.92 -13.33 13.14
CA ILE A 69 11.99 -14.12 13.97
C ILE A 69 12.35 -15.61 13.95
N ASN A 70 12.87 -16.15 12.84
CA ASN A 70 13.26 -17.56 12.72
C ASN A 70 14.45 -17.97 13.62
N LEU A 71 15.08 -17.02 14.33
CA LEU A 71 16.03 -17.31 15.41
C LEU A 71 15.33 -17.84 16.69
N ILE A 72 13.99 -17.82 16.73
CA ILE A 72 13.17 -18.32 17.83
C ILE A 72 12.51 -19.64 17.35
N PRO A 73 12.86 -20.80 17.92
CA PRO A 73 12.39 -22.09 17.43
C PRO A 73 10.96 -22.32 17.91
N ILE A 74 9.97 -21.80 17.18
CA ILE A 74 8.56 -22.12 17.42
C ILE A 74 7.94 -22.52 16.08
N SER A 75 7.31 -23.69 16.12
CA SER A 75 6.71 -24.52 15.07
C SER A 75 5.58 -23.87 14.25
N GLN A 76 5.71 -22.60 13.84
CA GLN A 76 4.66 -21.82 13.19
C GLN A 76 5.19 -20.91 12.06
N MET A 77 5.94 -21.47 11.11
CA MET A 77 6.57 -20.70 10.02
C MET A 77 5.57 -19.97 9.08
N ALA A 78 4.31 -20.42 9.01
CA ALA A 78 3.24 -19.74 8.27
C ALA A 78 2.72 -18.48 9.00
N ASN A 79 2.45 -18.56 10.30
CA ASN A 79 2.04 -17.41 11.13
C ASN A 79 3.13 -16.33 11.17
N ASN A 80 4.41 -16.73 11.11
CA ASN A 80 5.54 -15.78 11.16
C ASN A 80 5.54 -14.80 9.97
N LYS A 81 5.07 -15.22 8.79
CA LYS A 81 4.97 -14.34 7.61
C LYS A 81 3.87 -13.29 7.80
N GLU A 82 2.73 -13.69 8.36
CA GLU A 82 1.61 -12.78 8.58
C GLU A 82 1.95 -11.71 9.61
N LEU A 83 2.54 -12.13 10.73
CA LEU A 83 3.05 -11.22 11.75
C LEU A 83 4.09 -10.26 11.19
N SER A 84 5.01 -10.73 10.35
CA SER A 84 6.04 -9.86 9.73
C SER A 84 5.44 -8.78 8.83
N ILE A 85 4.35 -9.08 8.11
CA ILE A 85 3.64 -8.12 7.26
C ILE A 85 2.87 -7.11 8.12
N ILE A 86 2.28 -7.54 9.23
CA ILE A 86 1.63 -6.64 10.19
C ILE A 86 2.67 -5.68 10.80
N ILE A 87 3.83 -6.19 11.21
CA ILE A 87 4.91 -5.37 11.79
C ILE A 87 5.41 -4.34 10.79
N ILE A 88 5.72 -4.75 9.55
CA ILE A 88 6.25 -3.82 8.54
C ILE A 88 5.21 -2.80 8.10
N THR A 89 3.92 -3.16 8.03
CA THR A 89 2.86 -2.20 7.67
C THR A 89 2.67 -1.15 8.77
N ILE A 90 2.69 -1.54 10.05
CA ILE A 90 2.68 -0.61 11.18
C ILE A 90 3.91 0.31 11.15
N PHE A 91 5.10 -0.24 10.89
CA PHE A 91 6.32 0.55 10.76
C PHE A 91 6.22 1.58 9.62
N MET A 92 5.71 1.17 8.46
CA MET A 92 5.49 2.09 7.33
C MET A 92 4.48 3.17 7.68
N VAL A 93 3.36 2.84 8.30
CA VAL A 93 2.36 3.83 8.72
C VAL A 93 2.96 4.82 9.71
N PHE A 94 3.77 4.34 10.67
CA PHE A 94 4.47 5.22 11.61
C PHE A 94 5.41 6.20 10.90
N LEU A 95 6.10 5.77 9.84
CA LEU A 95 7.02 6.64 9.09
C LEU A 95 6.32 7.70 8.23
N PHE A 96 5.15 7.37 7.66
CA PHE A 96 4.51 8.21 6.62
C PHE A 96 3.26 8.95 7.09
N LEU A 97 2.53 8.42 8.09
CA LEU A 97 1.25 9.00 8.50
C LEU A 97 1.43 10.09 9.56
N ASN A 98 0.57 11.11 9.51
CA ASN A 98 0.54 12.16 10.53
C ASN A 98 0.19 11.57 11.91
N ARG A 99 0.92 12.00 12.95
CA ARG A 99 0.71 11.56 14.35
C ARG A 99 -0.74 11.64 14.82
N ARG A 100 -1.53 12.62 14.34
CA ARG A 100 -2.96 12.74 14.68
C ARG A 100 -3.83 11.63 14.08
N LEU A 101 -3.48 11.13 12.90
CA LEU A 101 -4.23 10.09 12.18
C LEU A 101 -3.73 8.69 12.50
N LEU A 102 -2.52 8.58 13.05
CA LEU A 102 -1.87 7.30 13.38
C LEU A 102 -2.71 6.45 14.33
N ALA A 103 -3.26 7.06 15.40
CA ALA A 103 -4.10 6.33 16.35
C ALA A 103 -5.38 5.78 15.70
N ALA A 104 -6.06 6.62 14.90
CA ALA A 104 -7.28 6.21 14.19
C ALA A 104 -7.00 5.08 13.19
N PHE A 105 -5.87 5.17 12.47
CA PHE A 105 -5.44 4.11 11.56
C PHE A 105 -5.17 2.80 12.30
N LEU A 106 -4.42 2.84 13.41
CA LEU A 106 -4.08 1.61 14.15
C LEU A 106 -5.32 0.91 14.69
N ILE A 107 -6.30 1.66 15.22
CA ILE A 107 -7.55 1.08 15.70
C ILE A 107 -8.30 0.38 14.55
N LEU A 108 -8.46 1.07 13.42
CA LEU A 108 -9.15 0.51 12.26
C LEU A 108 -8.41 -0.71 11.69
N PHE A 109 -7.10 -0.63 11.55
CA PHE A 109 -6.27 -1.69 11.01
C PHE A 109 -6.31 -2.96 11.89
N LEU A 110 -6.10 -2.81 13.21
CA LEU A 110 -6.16 -3.93 14.14
C LEU A 110 -7.58 -4.53 14.21
N SER A 111 -8.61 -3.69 14.21
CA SER A 111 -10.00 -4.18 14.17
C SER A 111 -10.28 -4.97 12.88
N GLY A 112 -9.75 -4.50 11.75
CA GLY A 112 -9.88 -5.19 10.47
C GLY A 112 -9.28 -6.59 10.48
N ILE A 113 -8.11 -6.76 11.10
CA ILE A 113 -7.47 -8.08 11.25
C ILE A 113 -8.33 -9.03 12.11
N VAL A 114 -8.95 -8.50 13.17
CA VAL A 114 -9.80 -9.31 14.06
C VAL A 114 -11.10 -9.75 13.37
N PHE A 115 -11.75 -8.84 12.63
CA PHE A 115 -13.02 -9.15 11.96
C PHE A 115 -12.83 -9.94 10.65
N PHE A 116 -11.70 -9.75 9.97
CA PHE A 116 -11.40 -10.36 8.68
C PHE A 116 -10.02 -11.03 8.72
N PRO A 117 -9.91 -12.22 9.35
CA PRO A 117 -8.65 -12.94 9.44
C PRO A 117 -8.13 -13.30 8.05
N ILE A 118 -6.85 -13.05 7.83
CA ILE A 118 -6.19 -13.33 6.56
C ILE A 118 -5.73 -14.78 6.58
N VAL A 119 -6.36 -15.63 5.77
CA VAL A 119 -6.09 -17.09 5.78
C VAL A 119 -4.91 -17.47 4.89
N ASN A 120 -4.54 -16.61 3.93
CA ASN A 120 -3.38 -16.83 3.08
C ASN A 120 -2.86 -15.50 2.51
N ILE A 121 -1.60 -15.16 2.82
CA ILE A 121 -0.96 -13.98 2.24
C ILE A 121 -0.27 -14.34 0.93
N SER A 122 -0.87 -13.89 -0.16
CA SER A 122 -0.27 -13.90 -1.50
C SER A 122 0.20 -12.49 -1.89
N TRP A 123 0.97 -12.37 -2.97
CA TRP A 123 1.34 -11.05 -3.49
C TRP A 123 0.10 -10.22 -3.87
N TYR A 124 -0.96 -10.90 -4.35
CA TYR A 124 -2.24 -10.27 -4.67
C TYR A 124 -2.93 -9.70 -3.44
N SER A 125 -2.87 -10.39 -2.29
CA SER A 125 -3.52 -9.92 -1.05
C SER A 125 -2.84 -8.68 -0.45
N VAL A 126 -1.65 -8.30 -0.91
CA VAL A 126 -0.98 -7.05 -0.51
C VAL A 126 -1.12 -5.97 -1.57
N LEU A 127 -0.83 -6.30 -2.83
CA LEU A 127 -0.83 -5.31 -3.92
C LEU A 127 -2.24 -4.83 -4.30
N PHE A 128 -3.22 -5.75 -4.33
CA PHE A 128 -4.58 -5.41 -4.77
C PHE A 128 -5.27 -4.43 -3.81
N PRO A 129 -5.26 -4.62 -2.47
CA PRO A 129 -5.83 -3.64 -1.55
C PRO A 129 -5.13 -2.27 -1.62
N LEU A 130 -3.80 -2.24 -1.82
CA LEU A 130 -3.06 -0.99 -2.00
C LEU A 130 -3.54 -0.23 -3.24
N LEU A 131 -3.62 -0.92 -4.39
CA LEU A 131 -4.12 -0.33 -5.63
C LEU A 131 -5.57 0.13 -5.50
N LEU A 132 -6.44 -0.70 -4.90
CA LEU A 132 -7.84 -0.36 -4.69
C LEU A 132 -7.98 0.90 -3.83
N GLY A 133 -7.17 1.01 -2.76
CA GLY A 133 -7.10 2.20 -1.91
C GLY A 133 -6.74 3.46 -2.70
N PHE A 134 -5.65 3.43 -3.47
CA PHE A 134 -5.25 4.58 -4.29
C PHE A 134 -6.25 4.92 -5.41
N ILE A 135 -6.85 3.92 -6.06
CA ILE A 135 -7.88 4.18 -7.07
C ILE A 135 -9.13 4.78 -6.43
N SER A 136 -9.55 4.31 -5.25
CA SER A 136 -10.68 4.92 -4.52
C SER A 136 -10.42 6.39 -4.18
N HIS A 137 -9.18 6.72 -3.84
CA HIS A 137 -8.75 8.10 -3.61
C HIS A 137 -8.87 8.95 -4.88
N LEU A 138 -8.45 8.45 -6.05
CA LEU A 138 -8.69 9.15 -7.33
C LEU A 138 -10.18 9.29 -7.66
N ILE A 139 -11.00 8.30 -7.38
CA ILE A 139 -12.43 8.41 -7.65
C ILE A 139 -13.01 9.57 -6.83
N LEU A 140 -12.66 9.67 -5.54
CA LEU A 140 -13.10 10.75 -4.66
C LEU A 140 -12.58 12.12 -5.11
N ASP A 141 -11.30 12.22 -5.46
CA ASP A 141 -10.70 13.47 -5.91
C ASP A 141 -11.35 14.00 -7.21
N SER A 142 -11.96 13.13 -8.02
CA SER A 142 -12.60 13.52 -9.29
C SER A 142 -13.88 14.32 -9.08
N PHE A 143 -14.47 14.24 -7.88
CA PHE A 143 -15.61 15.06 -7.46
C PHE A 143 -15.20 16.47 -7.04
N THR A 144 -13.91 16.75 -6.88
CA THR A 144 -13.45 18.10 -6.56
C THR A 144 -13.59 19.04 -7.76
N PRO A 145 -13.84 20.35 -7.56
CA PRO A 145 -13.95 21.31 -8.65
C PRO A 145 -12.70 21.38 -9.54
N SER A 146 -11.51 21.09 -8.99
CA SER A 146 -10.25 21.09 -9.74
C SER A 146 -10.11 19.95 -10.75
N GLY A 147 -10.83 18.85 -10.56
CA GLY A 147 -10.65 17.62 -11.33
C GLY A 147 -9.28 16.95 -11.11
N ILE A 148 -9.03 15.89 -11.86
CA ILE A 148 -7.80 15.07 -11.81
C ILE A 148 -7.20 14.93 -13.19
N GLU A 149 -5.87 14.95 -13.26
CA GLU A 149 -5.11 14.68 -14.47
C GLU A 149 -4.59 13.24 -14.48
N LEU A 150 -5.49 12.28 -14.76
CA LEU A 150 -5.21 10.84 -14.63
C LEU A 150 -3.99 10.36 -15.42
N PHE A 151 -3.71 10.99 -16.56
CA PHE A 151 -2.73 10.52 -17.53
C PHE A 151 -1.40 11.26 -17.47
N ARG A 152 -1.12 12.06 -16.43
CA ARG A 152 0.22 12.60 -16.22
C ARG A 152 1.23 11.46 -16.02
N PRO A 153 2.46 11.56 -16.55
CA PRO A 153 3.06 12.71 -17.25
C PRO A 153 2.72 12.82 -18.75
N PHE A 154 2.01 11.85 -19.33
CA PHE A 154 1.75 11.79 -20.78
C PHE A 154 0.70 12.78 -21.27
N SER A 155 -0.29 13.11 -20.44
CA SER A 155 -1.33 14.09 -20.77
C SER A 155 -1.81 14.86 -19.54
N SER A 156 -2.06 16.16 -19.73
CA SER A 156 -2.64 17.07 -18.73
C SER A 156 -4.16 17.18 -18.82
N LYS A 157 -4.83 16.29 -19.58
CA LYS A 157 -6.29 16.30 -19.70
C LYS A 157 -6.94 15.99 -18.36
N LYS A 158 -7.85 16.88 -17.94
CA LYS A 158 -8.59 16.76 -16.69
C LYS A 158 -9.85 15.91 -16.88
N VAL A 159 -10.12 15.08 -15.88
CA VAL A 159 -11.39 14.40 -15.67
C VAL A 159 -12.03 14.89 -14.39
N HIS A 160 -13.36 14.88 -14.39
CA HIS A 160 -14.19 15.46 -13.35
C HIS A 160 -15.29 14.46 -12.97
N LYS A 161 -16.31 14.96 -12.26
CA LYS A 161 -17.43 14.21 -11.68
C LYS A 161 -18.05 13.10 -12.55
N LYS A 162 -18.21 13.30 -13.86
CA LYS A 162 -18.77 12.27 -14.77
C LYS A 162 -17.91 11.00 -14.77
N PHE A 163 -16.59 11.15 -14.75
CA PHE A 163 -15.66 10.03 -14.64
C PHE A 163 -15.79 9.33 -13.29
N GLY A 164 -15.82 10.09 -12.18
CA GLY A 164 -15.99 9.54 -10.84
C GLY A 164 -17.26 8.70 -10.70
N ILE A 165 -18.39 9.19 -11.21
CA ILE A 165 -19.66 8.47 -11.22
C ILE A 165 -19.54 7.18 -12.04
N ALA A 166 -18.97 7.24 -13.25
CA ALA A 166 -18.77 6.04 -14.08
C ALA A 166 -17.92 4.98 -13.37
N MET A 167 -16.83 5.40 -12.71
CA MET A 167 -15.96 4.50 -11.95
C MET A 167 -16.64 3.92 -10.71
N MET A 168 -17.45 4.70 -10.00
CA MET A 168 -18.25 4.19 -8.87
C MET A 168 -19.26 3.13 -9.32
N ILE A 169 -19.93 3.35 -10.45
CA ILE A 169 -20.86 2.36 -11.02
C ILE A 169 -20.09 1.09 -11.40
N LEU A 170 -18.95 1.22 -12.06
CA LEU A 170 -18.09 0.09 -12.42
C LEU A 170 -17.65 -0.71 -11.18
N PHE A 171 -17.22 -0.04 -10.12
CA PHE A 171 -16.82 -0.67 -8.86
C PHE A 171 -18.00 -1.37 -8.19
N GLY A 172 -19.19 -0.76 -8.19
CA GLY A 172 -20.41 -1.37 -7.69
C GLY A 172 -20.77 -2.65 -8.45
N LEU A 173 -20.69 -2.63 -9.78
CA LEU A 173 -20.96 -3.81 -10.62
C LEU A 173 -19.95 -4.93 -10.36
N LEU A 174 -18.66 -4.61 -10.25
CA LEU A 174 -17.61 -5.59 -9.93
C LEU A 174 -17.79 -6.20 -8.53
N ALA A 175 -18.17 -5.37 -7.55
CA ALA A 175 -18.44 -5.85 -6.18
C ALA A 175 -19.65 -6.79 -6.14
N ILE A 176 -20.75 -6.44 -6.83
CA ILE A 176 -21.94 -7.29 -6.94
C ILE A 176 -21.59 -8.60 -7.67
N PHE A 177 -20.84 -8.53 -8.77
CA PHE A 177 -20.41 -9.73 -9.49
C PHE A 177 -19.58 -10.66 -8.61
N ASN A 178 -18.61 -10.11 -7.86
CA ASN A 178 -17.81 -10.89 -6.94
C ASN A 178 -18.66 -11.50 -5.81
N TRP A 179 -19.60 -10.73 -5.25
CA TRP A 179 -20.53 -11.21 -4.22
C TRP A 179 -21.40 -12.37 -4.71
N VAL A 180 -21.95 -12.25 -5.93
CA VAL A 180 -22.74 -13.32 -6.56
C VAL A 180 -21.88 -14.56 -6.79
N ASN A 181 -20.62 -14.41 -7.20
CA ASN A 181 -19.71 -15.54 -7.37
C ASN A 181 -19.40 -16.23 -6.05
N ILE A 182 -19.16 -15.48 -4.97
CA ILE A 182 -18.96 -16.03 -3.63
C ILE A 182 -20.19 -16.85 -3.21
N LEU A 183 -21.40 -16.31 -3.39
CA LEU A 183 -22.65 -17.02 -3.08
C LEU A 183 -22.87 -18.27 -3.94
N ARG A 184 -22.48 -18.25 -5.22
CA ARG A 184 -22.69 -19.37 -6.16
C ARG A 184 -21.66 -20.49 -6.03
N PHE A 185 -20.40 -20.16 -5.74
CA PHE A 185 -19.29 -21.11 -5.79
C PHE A 185 -18.68 -21.44 -4.42
N GLY A 186 -19.14 -20.81 -3.33
CA GLY A 186 -18.74 -21.16 -1.98
C GLY A 186 -17.23 -21.11 -1.73
N LEU A 187 -16.51 -20.22 -2.43
CA LEU A 187 -15.06 -20.08 -2.28
C LEU A 187 -14.76 -19.29 -0.99
N PHE A 188 -14.46 -20.04 0.07
CA PHE A 188 -13.61 -19.62 1.19
C PHE A 188 -12.23 -20.28 1.02
#